data_AF-A0A6I3IT12-F1
#
_entry.id   AF-A0A6I3IT12-F1
#
_cell.length_a   1.000
_cell.length_b   1.000
_cell.length_c   1.000
_cell.angle_alpha   90.00
_cell.angle_beta   90.00
_cell.angle_gamma   90.00
#
_symmetry.space_group_name_H-M   'P 1'
#
loop_
_entity.id
_entity.type
_entity.pdbx_description
1 polymer ?
#
loop_
_entity_poly.entity_id
_entity_poly.type
_entity_poly.pdbx_seq_one_letter_code
_entity_poly.pdbx_strand_id
1 'polypeptide(L)'
;MKQARIYANRKLKEFGRWQRIARDGSVVYSDDYILQADGNNFQPVERLEINQETARQELNAIKSAINAISDIRQRQVLILNYLEGKPVEQVRLEIKRTLEPFEPIKKSQYYTLKNSALLAFAKQYRNGVLETLPD
;
A
#
# COMPACT_ATOMS: atom_id res chain seq x y z
N MET A 1 7.33 -15.39 -7.47
CA MET A 1 6.40 -14.28 -7.79
C MET A 1 5.00 -14.40 -7.19
N LYS A 2 4.31 -15.56 -7.26
CA LYS A 2 2.97 -15.71 -6.65
C LYS A 2 2.99 -15.45 -5.13
N GLN A 3 4.04 -15.89 -4.45
CA GLN A 3 4.23 -15.77 -3.01
C GLN A 3 4.45 -14.33 -2.52
N ALA A 4 5.32 -13.56 -3.18
CA ALA A 4 5.52 -12.13 -2.91
C ALA A 4 4.21 -11.34 -2.90
N ARG A 5 3.28 -11.64 -3.83
CA ARG A 5 1.95 -11.03 -3.85
C ARG A 5 1.10 -11.40 -2.65
N ILE A 6 1.18 -12.65 -2.18
CA ILE A 6 0.44 -13.12 -1.00
C ILE A 6 0.95 -12.39 0.24
N TYR A 7 2.27 -12.27 0.40
CA TYR A 7 2.87 -11.52 1.52
C TYR A 7 2.55 -10.04 1.47
N ALA A 8 2.66 -9.39 0.30
CA ALA A 8 2.24 -8.01 0.10
C ALA A 8 0.77 -7.80 0.47
N ASN A 9 -0.12 -8.66 -0.02
CA ASN A 9 -1.55 -8.58 0.26
C ASN A 9 -1.85 -8.76 1.75
N ARG A 10 -1.17 -9.69 2.44
CA ARG A 10 -1.29 -9.87 3.90
C ARG A 10 -0.81 -8.62 4.63
N LYS A 11 0.37 -8.10 4.27
CA LYS A 11 0.96 -6.92 4.91
C LYS A 11 0.07 -5.69 4.79
N LEU A 12 -0.47 -5.41 3.60
CA LEU A 12 -1.39 -4.29 3.39
C LEU A 12 -2.70 -4.44 4.17
N LYS A 13 -3.21 -5.66 4.36
CA LYS A 13 -4.41 -5.91 5.19
C LYS A 13 -4.17 -5.65 6.68
N GLU A 14 -2.92 -5.61 7.13
CA GLU A 14 -2.58 -5.24 8.50
C GLU A 14 -2.65 -3.72 8.73
N PHE A 15 -2.73 -2.89 7.68
CA PHE A 15 -2.69 -1.44 7.79
C PHE A 15 -3.70 -0.88 8.81
N GLY A 16 -4.97 -1.27 8.72
CA GLY A 16 -6.00 -0.84 9.67
C GLY A 16 -5.79 -1.35 11.11
N ARG A 17 -5.02 -2.43 11.32
CA ARG A 17 -4.58 -2.84 12.66
C ARG A 17 -3.51 -1.88 13.18
N TRP A 18 -2.54 -1.51 12.36
CA TRP A 18 -1.49 -0.56 12.72
C TRP A 18 -2.04 0.83 13.02
N GLN A 19 -3.01 1.31 12.24
CA GLN A 19 -3.74 2.56 12.51
C GLN A 19 -4.36 2.59 13.90
N ARG A 20 -5.05 1.51 14.30
CA ARG A 20 -5.68 1.39 15.62
C ARG A 20 -4.65 1.44 16.75
N ILE A 21 -3.52 0.76 16.60
CA ILE A 21 -2.45 0.74 17.62
C ILE A 21 -1.76 2.11 17.70
N ALA A 22 -1.51 2.74 16.55
CA ALA A 22 -0.89 4.07 16.44
C ALA A 22 -1.81 5.21 16.92
N ARG A 23 -3.12 4.96 17.04
CA ARG A 23 -4.19 5.96 17.22
C ARG A 23 -4.18 7.02 16.10
N ASP A 24 -3.87 6.60 14.88
CA ASP A 24 -3.90 7.41 13.66
C ASP A 24 -4.82 6.73 12.64
N GLY A 25 -6.02 7.28 12.46
CA GLY A 25 -7.00 6.77 11.49
C GLY A 25 -6.95 7.45 10.12
N SER A 26 -6.08 8.44 9.93
CA SER A 26 -6.12 9.28 8.74
C SER A 26 -5.32 8.67 7.59
N VAL A 27 -5.90 8.68 6.39
CA VAL A 27 -5.23 8.35 5.13
C VAL A 27 -5.26 9.60 4.28
N VAL A 28 -4.18 10.37 4.32
CA VAL A 28 -4.06 11.63 3.59
C VAL A 28 -3.06 11.45 2.45
N TYR A 29 -3.45 11.85 1.24
CA TYR A 29 -2.60 11.77 0.05
C TYR A 29 -2.91 12.92 -0.92
N SER A 30 -1.95 13.26 -1.78
CA SER A 30 -2.08 14.28 -2.83
C SER A 30 -2.86 13.78 -4.06
N ASP A 31 -3.16 14.65 -5.02
CA ASP A 31 -3.79 14.30 -6.31
C ASP A 31 -2.99 13.28 -7.15
N ASP A 32 -1.69 13.16 -6.86
CA ASP A 32 -0.77 12.19 -7.45
C ASP A 32 -0.65 10.90 -6.64
N TYR A 33 -1.52 10.73 -5.63
CA TYR A 33 -1.57 9.57 -4.74
C TYR A 33 -0.24 9.34 -4.00
N ILE A 34 0.35 10.42 -3.52
CA ILE A 34 1.50 10.40 -2.61
C ILE A 34 0.98 10.58 -1.18
N LEU A 35 1.19 9.57 -0.34
CA LEU A 35 0.75 9.54 1.05
C LEU A 35 1.61 10.47 1.92
N GLN A 36 0.95 11.14 2.86
CA GLN A 36 1.63 11.84 3.95
C GLN A 36 2.24 10.81 4.90
N ALA A 37 3.56 10.63 4.81
CA ALA A 37 4.37 9.82 5.70
C ALA A 37 5.17 10.73 6.64
N ASP A 38 5.15 10.45 7.94
CA ASP A 38 5.95 11.20 8.89
C ASP A 38 7.43 10.82 8.70
N GLY A 39 8.30 11.83 8.64
CA GLY A 39 9.69 11.68 8.23
C GLY A 39 10.47 10.64 9.04
N ASN A 40 10.90 9.57 8.36
CA ASN A 40 12.16 8.81 8.41
C ASN A 40 12.95 8.59 9.73
N ASN A 41 12.37 8.71 10.92
CA ASN A 41 13.02 8.16 12.12
C ASN A 41 12.65 6.68 12.29
N PHE A 42 13.14 5.84 11.38
CA PHE A 42 13.22 4.40 11.58
C PHE A 42 14.30 4.11 12.62
N GLN A 43 13.96 4.26 13.91
CA GLN A 43 14.84 3.78 14.96
C GLN A 43 14.71 2.26 15.06
N PRO A 44 15.83 1.52 15.09
CA PRO A 44 15.79 0.09 15.40
C PRO A 44 15.10 -0.09 16.74
N VAL A 45 13.92 -0.72 16.75
CA VAL A 45 13.22 -0.98 18.00
C VAL A 45 13.97 -2.10 18.71
N GLU A 46 14.66 -1.78 19.81
CA GLU A 46 15.42 -2.75 20.63
C GLU A 46 14.53 -3.86 21.23
N ARG A 47 13.20 -3.69 21.20
CA ARG A 47 12.22 -4.70 21.63
C ARG A 47 11.06 -4.81 20.66
N LEU A 48 10.73 -6.03 20.27
CA LEU A 48 9.53 -6.41 19.48
C LEU A 48 8.23 -6.25 20.29
N GLU A 49 8.09 -5.18 21.06
CA GLU A 49 6.85 -4.87 21.76
C GLU A 49 5.92 -4.15 20.77
N ILE A 50 4.70 -4.70 20.61
CA ILE A 50 3.64 -4.04 19.84
C ILE A 50 3.19 -2.83 20.64
N ASN A 51 3.82 -1.69 20.38
CA ASN A 51 3.50 -0.41 20.98
C ASN A 51 3.16 0.63 19.89
N GLN A 52 2.77 1.83 20.33
CA GLN A 52 2.34 2.90 19.43
C GLN A 52 3.44 3.34 18.46
N GLU A 53 4.70 3.33 18.90
CA GLU A 53 5.84 3.75 18.08
C GLU A 53 6.14 2.74 16.98
N THR A 54 6.22 1.45 17.32
CA THR A 54 6.39 0.36 16.34
C THR A 54 5.25 0.39 15.30
N ALA A 55 4.01 0.65 15.73
CA ALA A 55 2.88 0.77 14.81
C ALA A 55 3.03 1.97 13.86
N ARG A 56 3.49 3.13 14.34
CA ARG A 56 3.79 4.30 13.49
C ARG A 56 4.89 4.00 12.48
N GLN A 57 5.95 3.33 12.89
CA GLN A 57 7.02 2.91 11.99
C GLN A 57 6.52 1.95 10.91
N GLU A 58 5.66 0.98 11.25
CA GLU A 58 5.02 0.09 10.26
C GLU A 58 4.12 0.86 9.28
N LEU A 59 3.31 1.82 9.76
CA LEU A 59 2.51 2.69 8.90
C LEU A 59 3.38 3.49 7.94
N ASN A 60 4.45 4.10 8.42
CA ASN A 60 5.38 4.88 7.59
C ASN A 60 6.13 4.00 6.59
N ALA A 61 6.48 2.75 6.94
CA ALA A 61 7.07 1.80 6.00
C ALA A 61 6.10 1.46 4.85
N ILE A 62 4.83 1.20 5.17
CA ILE A 62 3.80 0.94 4.16
C ILE A 62 3.60 2.16 3.26
N LYS A 63 3.43 3.36 3.85
CA LYS A 63 3.23 4.62 3.12
C LYS A 63 4.42 4.92 2.19
N SER A 64 5.65 4.81 2.72
CA SER A 64 6.88 5.07 1.95
C SER A 64 7.06 4.08 0.79
N ALA A 65 6.75 2.79 1.02
CA ALA A 65 6.82 1.78 -0.02
C ALA A 65 5.82 2.05 -1.16
N ILE A 66 4.61 2.51 -0.83
CA ILE A 66 3.61 2.92 -1.83
C ILE A 66 4.10 4.16 -2.60
N ASN A 67 4.64 5.17 -1.89
CA ASN A 67 5.15 6.40 -2.52
C ASN A 67 6.31 6.14 -3.50
N ALA A 68 7.13 5.12 -3.24
CA ALA A 68 8.25 4.73 -4.09
C ALA A 68 7.82 4.00 -5.40
N ILE A 69 6.55 3.62 -5.53
CA ILE A 69 6.03 3.03 -6.78
C ILE A 69 5.84 4.15 -7.79
N SER A 70 6.42 4.03 -8.99
CA SER A 70 6.37 5.09 -10.01
C SER A 70 4.99 5.23 -10.70
N ASP A 71 4.31 4.11 -10.99
CA ASP A 71 2.99 4.14 -11.65
C ASP A 71 1.90 4.59 -10.67
N ILE A 72 1.35 5.79 -10.91
CA ILE A 72 0.26 6.37 -10.12
C ILE A 72 -0.94 5.43 -9.98
N ARG A 73 -1.29 4.65 -11.02
CA ARG A 73 -2.46 3.76 -10.98
C ARG A 73 -2.25 2.59 -10.05
N GLN A 74 -1.00 2.14 -9.91
CA GLN A 74 -0.64 1.13 -8.92
C GLN A 74 -0.79 1.71 -7.51
N ARG A 75 -0.33 2.94 -7.26
CA ARG A 75 -0.57 3.64 -5.98
C ARG A 75 -2.06 3.79 -5.67
N GLN A 76 -2.86 4.22 -6.65
CA GLN A 76 -4.32 4.32 -6.52
C GLN A 76 -4.96 3.01 -6.08
N VAL A 77 -4.63 1.90 -6.72
CA VAL A 77 -5.18 0.59 -6.35
C VAL A 77 -4.83 0.23 -4.91
N LEU A 78 -3.58 0.45 -4.49
CA LEU A 78 -3.17 0.13 -3.13
C LEU A 78 -3.86 1.02 -2.10
N ILE A 79 -3.87 2.34 -2.31
CA ILE A 79 -4.47 3.30 -1.39
C ILE A 79 -5.97 3.07 -1.28
N LEU A 80 -6.69 3.14 -2.39
CA LEU A 80 -8.15 3.09 -2.37
C LEU A 80 -8.66 1.71 -1.90
N ASN A 81 -8.06 0.61 -2.35
CA ASN A 81 -8.56 -0.72 -2.00
C ASN A 81 -8.12 -1.21 -0.62
N TYR A 82 -6.90 -0.87 -0.16
CA TYR A 82 -6.37 -1.41 1.09
C TYR A 82 -6.36 -0.40 2.23
N LEU A 83 -5.95 0.84 1.99
CA LEU A 83 -5.79 1.84 3.06
C LEU A 83 -7.15 2.49 3.36
N GLU A 84 -7.93 2.83 2.34
CA GLU A 84 -9.30 3.32 2.51
C GLU A 84 -10.35 2.20 2.59
N GLY A 85 -10.00 0.98 2.18
CA GLY A 85 -10.90 -0.17 2.24
C GLY A 85 -12.08 -0.11 1.26
N LYS A 86 -11.99 0.70 0.20
CA LYS A 86 -13.07 0.83 -0.79
C LYS A 86 -13.34 -0.49 -1.52
N PRO A 87 -14.62 -0.81 -1.80
CA PRO A 87 -14.99 -1.94 -2.66
C PRO A 87 -14.37 -1.84 -4.05
N VAL A 88 -14.08 -2.99 -4.66
CA VAL A 88 -13.45 -3.08 -5.99
C VAL A 88 -14.18 -2.23 -7.04
N GLU A 89 -15.51 -2.20 -7.02
CA GLU A 89 -16.29 -1.44 -7.99
C GLU A 89 -16.05 0.07 -7.86
N GLN A 90 -15.98 0.62 -6.63
CA GLN A 90 -15.65 2.04 -6.42
C GLN A 90 -14.22 2.36 -6.88
N VAL A 91 -13.26 1.51 -6.53
CA VAL A 91 -11.86 1.70 -6.93
C VAL A 91 -11.72 1.73 -8.46
N ARG A 92 -12.47 0.91 -9.19
CA ARG A 92 -12.45 0.88 -10.65
C ARG A 92 -12.96 2.18 -11.29
N LEU A 93 -13.86 2.91 -10.62
CA LEU A 93 -14.36 4.21 -11.07
C LEU A 93 -13.32 5.33 -10.88
N GLU A 94 -12.49 5.22 -9.84
CA GLU A 94 -11.57 6.29 -9.42
C GLU A 94 -10.15 6.18 -10.01
N ILE A 95 -9.77 5.02 -10.57
CA ILE A 95 -8.44 4.85 -11.18
C ILE A 95 -8.31 5.76 -12.41
N LYS A 96 -7.29 6.63 -12.40
CA LYS A 96 -6.94 7.50 -13.53
C LYS A 96 -6.54 6.63 -14.72
N ARG A 97 -7.13 6.91 -15.89
CA ARG A 97 -6.70 6.31 -17.16
C ARG A 97 -5.74 7.24 -17.89
N THR A 98 -4.77 6.63 -18.58
CA THR A 98 -3.80 7.36 -19.41
C THR A 98 -4.42 7.85 -20.73
N LEU A 99 -5.54 7.26 -21.17
CA LEU A 99 -6.09 7.47 -22.52
C LEU A 99 -7.58 7.86 -22.57
N GLU A 100 -8.39 7.51 -21.56
CA GLU A 100 -9.83 7.78 -21.60
C GLU A 100 -10.37 8.04 -20.18
N PRO A 101 -10.59 9.30 -19.79
CA PRO A 101 -11.02 9.65 -18.44
C PRO A 101 -12.47 9.27 -18.10
N PHE A 102 -13.26 8.78 -19.06
CA PHE A 102 -14.73 8.66 -18.93
C PHE A 102 -15.28 7.24 -18.74
N GLU A 103 -14.47 6.18 -18.86
CA GLU A 103 -14.95 4.81 -18.66
C GLU A 103 -14.11 4.06 -17.60
N PRO A 104 -14.75 3.46 -16.58
CA PRO A 104 -14.07 2.67 -15.56
C PRO A 104 -13.28 1.50 -16.14
N ILE A 105 -12.17 1.12 -15.51
CA ILE A 105 -11.40 -0.03 -15.99
C ILE A 105 -12.22 -1.33 -15.84
N LYS A 106 -12.03 -2.25 -16.78
CA LYS A 106 -12.68 -3.57 -16.74
C LYS A 106 -12.19 -4.37 -15.54
N LYS A 107 -13.03 -5.27 -15.01
CA LYS A 107 -12.71 -6.09 -13.84
C LYS A 107 -11.43 -6.93 -14.02
N SER A 108 -11.21 -7.50 -15.20
CA SER A 108 -9.99 -8.25 -15.53
C SER A 108 -8.73 -7.36 -15.54
N GLN A 109 -8.85 -6.14 -16.07
CA GLN A 109 -7.77 -5.15 -16.07
C GLN A 109 -7.44 -4.71 -14.64
N TYR A 110 -8.45 -4.52 -13.79
CA TYR A 110 -8.27 -4.22 -12.37
C TYR A 110 -7.44 -5.30 -11.66
N TYR A 111 -7.76 -6.59 -11.82
CA TYR A 111 -6.99 -7.64 -11.15
C TYR A 111 -5.56 -7.75 -11.69
N THR A 112 -5.36 -7.47 -12.98
CA THR A 112 -4.01 -7.40 -13.56
C THR A 112 -3.20 -6.26 -12.95
N LEU A 113 -3.79 -5.07 -12.87
CA LEU A 113 -3.17 -3.89 -12.25
C LEU A 113 -2.94 -4.09 -10.74
N LYS A 114 -3.88 -4.72 -10.03
CA LYS A 114 -3.72 -5.06 -8.62
C LYS A 114 -2.57 -6.03 -8.40
N ASN A 115 -2.45 -7.05 -9.25
CA ASN A 115 -1.36 -8.01 -9.16
C ASN A 115 0.00 -7.35 -9.40
N SER A 116 0.12 -6.42 -10.37
CA SER A 116 1.36 -5.68 -10.59
C SER A 116 1.66 -4.70 -9.46
N ALA A 117 0.65 -4.01 -8.94
CA ALA A 117 0.78 -3.11 -7.79
C ALA A 117 1.29 -3.84 -6.53
N LEU A 118 0.77 -5.04 -6.26
CA LEU A 118 1.23 -5.87 -5.14
C LEU A 118 2.70 -6.30 -5.29
N LEU A 119 3.15 -6.62 -6.52
CA LEU A 119 4.55 -6.93 -6.79
C LEU A 119 5.44 -5.70 -6.63
N ALA A 120 5.01 -4.54 -7.13
CA ALA A 120 5.74 -3.28 -6.97
C ALA A 120 5.87 -2.91 -5.49
N PHE A 121 4.81 -3.04 -4.71
CA PHE A 121 4.85 -2.86 -3.25
C PHE A 121 5.83 -3.81 -2.58
N ALA A 122 5.80 -5.11 -2.93
CA ALA A 122 6.70 -6.09 -2.33
C ALA A 122 8.18 -5.73 -2.52
N LYS A 123 8.53 -5.17 -3.68
CA LYS A 123 9.88 -4.68 -4.02
C LYS A 123 10.29 -3.47 -3.19
N GLN A 124 9.38 -2.53 -2.96
CA GLN A 124 9.69 -1.28 -2.26
C GLN A 124 9.65 -1.45 -0.74
N TYR A 125 8.82 -2.36 -0.22
CA TYR A 125 8.65 -2.53 1.22
C TYR A 125 9.93 -3.04 1.87
N ARG A 126 10.53 -2.20 2.73
CA ARG A 126 11.75 -2.49 3.51
C ARG A 126 12.83 -3.17 2.66
N ASN A 127 13.21 -2.51 1.57
CA ASN A 127 14.25 -2.97 0.63
C ASN A 127 13.96 -4.37 0.05
N GLY A 128 12.70 -4.65 -0.29
CA GLY A 128 12.33 -5.87 -1.00
C GLY A 128 12.16 -7.10 -0.12
N VAL A 129 12.10 -6.96 1.21
CA VAL A 129 12.03 -8.11 2.12
C VAL A 129 10.87 -9.05 1.80
N LEU A 130 9.75 -8.56 1.28
CA LEU A 130 8.59 -9.39 0.93
C LEU A 130 8.76 -10.15 -0.40
N GLU A 131 9.69 -9.71 -1.26
CA GLU A 131 10.01 -10.39 -2.51
C GLU A 131 10.95 -11.58 -2.28
N THR A 132 11.84 -11.49 -1.29
CA THR A 132 12.92 -12.45 -1.03
C THR A 132 12.57 -13.53 0.01
N LEU A 133 11.36 -13.53 0.56
CA LEU A 133 10.95 -14.54 1.55
C LEU A 133 10.87 -15.93 0.89
N PRO A 134 11.42 -16.98 1.54
CA PRO A 134 11.30 -18.36 1.07
C PRO A 134 9.85 -18.86 1.18
N ASP A 135 9.54 -19.88 0.38
CA ASP A 135 8.20 -20.51 0.30
C ASP A 135 7.80 -21.26 1.58
#